data_AF-A0A961SV25-F1
#
_entry.id   AF-A0A961SV25-F1
#
_cell.length_a   1.000
_cell.length_b   1.000
_cell.length_c   1.000
_cell.angle_alpha   90.00
_cell.angle_beta   90.00
_cell.angle_gamma   90.00
#
_symmetry.space_group_name_H-M   'P 1'
#
loop_
_entity.id
_entity.type
_entity.pdbx_description
1 polymer ?
#
loop_
_entity_poly.entity_id
_entity_poly.type
_entity_poly.pdbx_seq_one_letter_code
_entity_poly.pdbx_strand_id
1 'polypeptide(L)'
;AIGRRGQNVRLASQLTGWDIDILTEQEESERRQKEFNERTRLFMESLDVDEMVGQVLASEGFAQVEELAYVDPSEISSIDGFDEETAEEIQNRAREYLEKLEAEMDEKRRELGVEDELYQIQGLNAQMLVALGEDGIKSIEDFAGCAADDLVGWTEKKNGETKRFEGLFQKFDISRTEAESMIVQARLLAGWITEEDLAREAEQLAAEGAEDDEAVA
;
A
#
# COMPACT_ATOMS: atom_id res chain seq x y z
N ALA A 1 27.27 8.09 -13.73
CA ALA A 1 27.91 7.77 -15.02
C ALA A 1 27.26 6.53 -15.63
N ILE A 2 26.48 6.70 -16.71
CA ILE A 2 25.52 5.71 -17.27
C ILE A 2 26.19 4.61 -18.15
N GLY A 3 27.40 4.85 -18.66
CA GLY A 3 28.09 3.96 -19.61
C GLY A 3 27.51 4.03 -21.03
N ARG A 4 28.28 3.62 -22.05
CA ARG A 4 27.82 3.62 -23.45
C ARG A 4 26.68 2.59 -23.59
N ARG A 5 25.43 3.06 -23.68
CA ARG A 5 24.17 2.28 -23.80
C ARG A 5 23.57 1.75 -22.47
N GLY A 6 23.82 2.39 -21.33
CA GLY A 6 23.20 2.00 -20.06
C GLY A 6 23.65 0.64 -19.54
N GLN A 7 24.77 0.12 -20.07
CA GLN A 7 25.27 -1.22 -19.78
C GLN A 7 25.58 -1.39 -18.29
N ASN A 8 26.13 -0.35 -17.65
CA ASN A 8 26.42 -0.39 -16.20
C ASN A 8 25.14 -0.44 -15.37
N VAL A 9 24.10 0.29 -15.77
CA VAL A 9 22.80 0.30 -15.07
C VAL A 9 22.15 -1.08 -15.15
N ARG A 10 22.17 -1.70 -16.34
CA ARG A 10 21.62 -3.04 -16.56
C ARG A 10 22.38 -4.11 -15.77
N LEU A 11 23.70 -4.06 -15.76
CA LEU A 11 24.53 -4.98 -14.97
C LEU A 11 24.32 -4.78 -13.46
N ALA A 12 24.23 -3.53 -13.00
CA ALA A 12 23.97 -3.23 -11.60
C ALA A 12 22.58 -3.69 -11.16
N SER A 13 21.56 -3.46 -11.98
CA SER A 13 20.19 -3.94 -11.71
C SER A 13 20.14 -5.48 -11.68
N GLN A 14 20.84 -6.16 -12.58
CA GLN A 14 20.96 -7.63 -12.55
C GLN A 14 21.73 -8.17 -11.34
N LEU A 15 22.75 -7.46 -10.88
CA LEU A 15 23.56 -7.87 -9.72
C LEU A 15 22.87 -7.59 -8.39
N THR A 16 22.10 -6.51 -8.31
CA THR A 16 21.41 -6.10 -7.08
C THR A 16 20.01 -6.70 -6.98
N GLY A 17 19.38 -7.01 -8.12
CA GLY A 17 17.97 -7.40 -8.17
C GLY A 17 16.99 -6.22 -8.07
N TRP A 18 17.48 -4.98 -7.98
CA TRP A 18 16.67 -3.77 -7.88
C TRP A 18 16.55 -3.11 -9.25
N ASP A 19 15.40 -2.52 -9.55
CA ASP A 19 15.25 -1.67 -10.74
C ASP A 19 15.92 -0.32 -10.46
N ILE A 20 16.83 0.11 -11.34
CA ILE A 20 17.68 1.30 -11.10
C ILE A 20 17.31 2.38 -12.11
N ASP A 21 16.55 3.36 -11.63
CA ASP A 21 16.25 4.57 -12.38
C ASP A 21 17.36 5.61 -12.23
N ILE A 22 17.88 6.10 -13.36
CA ILE A 22 18.87 7.18 -13.37
C ILE A 22 18.22 8.46 -13.85
N LEU A 23 18.07 9.40 -12.91
CA LEU A 23 17.62 10.75 -13.18
C LEU A 23 18.82 11.70 -13.25
N THR A 24 18.69 12.74 -14.05
CA THR A 24 19.58 13.91 -13.98
C THR A 24 19.31 14.71 -12.71
N GLU A 25 20.27 15.53 -12.30
CA GLU A 25 20.11 16.43 -11.14
C GLU A 25 18.90 17.36 -11.30
N GLN A 26 18.61 17.79 -12.54
CA GLN A 26 17.45 18.61 -12.83
C GLN A 26 16.13 17.82 -12.67
N GLU A 27 16.02 16.62 -13.25
CA GLU A 27 14.82 15.79 -13.13
C GLU A 27 14.55 15.38 -11.67
N GLU A 28 15.61 15.10 -10.91
CA GLU A 28 15.50 14.74 -9.49
C GLU A 28 15.04 15.94 -8.64
N SER A 29 15.56 17.13 -8.92
CA SER A 29 15.11 18.38 -8.29
C SER A 29 13.64 18.70 -8.61
N GLU A 30 13.24 18.56 -9.88
CA GLU A 30 11.85 18.75 -10.32
C GLU A 30 10.91 17.74 -9.65
N ARG A 31 11.33 16.47 -9.54
CA ARG A 31 10.57 15.43 -8.83
C ARG A 31 10.37 15.80 -7.36
N ARG A 32 11.44 16.17 -6.65
CA ARG A 32 11.36 16.58 -5.24
C ARG A 32 10.45 17.79 -5.03
N GLN A 33 10.53 18.79 -5.90
CA GLN A 33 9.66 19.96 -5.81
C GLN A 33 8.19 19.59 -6.03
N LYS A 34 7.93 18.68 -6.97
CA LYS A 34 6.57 18.18 -7.25
C LYS A 34 6.02 17.43 -6.04
N GLU A 35 6.77 16.48 -5.49
CA GLU A 35 6.38 15.72 -4.29
C GLU A 35 6.14 16.65 -3.09
N PHE A 36 7.01 17.63 -2.87
CA PHE A 36 6.85 18.63 -1.81
C PHE A 36 5.54 19.42 -1.97
N ASN A 37 5.24 19.88 -3.19
CA ASN A 37 4.02 20.63 -3.47
C ASN A 37 2.76 19.75 -3.34
N GLU A 38 2.83 18.48 -3.74
CA GLU A 38 1.74 17.52 -3.60
C GLU A 38 1.43 17.23 -2.13
N ARG A 39 2.45 16.99 -1.31
CA ARG A 39 2.30 16.80 0.15
C ARG A 39 1.77 18.04 0.84
N THR A 40 2.31 19.22 0.50
CA THR A 40 1.82 20.49 1.04
C THR A 40 0.33 20.66 0.78
N ARG A 41 -0.12 20.41 -0.46
CA ARG A 41 -1.55 20.50 -0.82
C ARG A 41 -2.39 19.46 -0.10
N LEU A 42 -1.89 18.22 0.00
CA LEU A 42 -2.57 17.16 0.75
C LEU A 42 -2.88 17.63 2.17
N PHE A 43 -1.90 18.19 2.90
CA PHE A 43 -2.11 18.66 4.26
C PHE A 43 -3.03 19.87 4.35
N MET A 44 -2.91 20.83 3.42
CA MET A 44 -3.83 21.98 3.38
C MET A 44 -5.28 21.55 3.18
N GLU A 45 -5.54 20.62 2.25
CA GLU A 45 -6.89 20.18 1.91
C GLU A 45 -7.48 19.24 2.97
N SER A 46 -6.67 18.37 3.56
CA SER A 46 -7.14 17.38 4.55
C SER A 46 -7.29 17.96 5.95
N LEU A 47 -6.38 18.84 6.38
CA LEU A 47 -6.32 19.38 7.74
C LEU A 47 -6.90 20.80 7.86
N ASP A 48 -7.31 21.42 6.75
CA ASP A 48 -7.76 22.82 6.69
C ASP A 48 -6.75 23.79 7.34
N VAL A 49 -5.48 23.60 6.99
CA VAL A 49 -4.36 24.42 7.45
C VAL A 49 -3.88 25.37 6.35
N ASP A 50 -3.18 26.42 6.74
CA ASP A 50 -2.58 27.34 5.78
C ASP A 50 -1.36 26.74 5.06
N GLU A 51 -0.91 27.43 4.01
CA GLU A 51 0.22 27.00 3.20
C GLU A 51 1.53 26.92 4.00
N MET A 52 1.73 27.78 5.00
CA MET A 52 2.95 27.77 5.81
C MET A 52 3.03 26.50 6.65
N VAL A 53 1.94 26.16 7.34
CA VAL A 53 1.82 24.94 8.14
C VAL A 53 1.98 23.70 7.26
N GLY A 54 1.31 23.65 6.11
CA GLY A 54 1.43 22.53 5.17
C GLY A 54 2.85 22.34 4.63
N GLN A 55 3.57 23.44 4.32
CA GLN A 55 4.95 23.39 3.87
C GLN A 55 5.90 22.90 4.95
N VAL A 56 5.70 23.34 6.20
CA VAL A 56 6.49 22.89 7.35
C VAL A 56 6.32 21.39 7.56
N LEU A 57 5.08 20.89 7.59
CA LEU A 57 4.80 19.45 7.71
C LEU A 57 5.45 18.64 6.57
N ALA A 58 5.34 19.11 5.33
CA ALA A 58 5.98 18.45 4.19
C ALA A 58 7.52 18.48 4.27
N SER A 59 8.11 19.52 4.88
CA SER A 59 9.55 19.67 5.04
C SER A 59 10.14 18.76 6.12
N GLU A 60 9.37 18.47 7.17
CA GLU A 60 9.72 17.51 8.22
C GLU A 60 9.64 16.05 7.74
N GLY A 61 9.06 15.84 6.55
CA GLY A 61 9.11 14.55 5.85
C GLY A 61 7.80 13.78 5.89
N PHE A 62 6.76 14.29 6.57
CA PHE A 62 5.43 13.70 6.54
C PHE A 62 4.92 13.62 5.09
N ALA A 63 4.39 12.46 4.73
CA ALA A 63 3.92 12.14 3.40
C ALA A 63 2.41 11.82 3.36
N GLN A 64 1.85 11.38 4.50
CA GLN A 64 0.46 10.94 4.61
C GLN A 64 -0.23 11.53 5.84
N VAL A 65 -1.56 11.62 5.81
CA VAL A 65 -2.35 12.19 6.91
C VAL A 65 -2.40 11.23 8.09
N GLU A 66 -2.36 9.93 7.80
CA GLU A 66 -2.29 8.82 8.74
C GLU A 66 -1.05 8.91 9.64
N GLU A 67 0.09 9.33 9.09
CA GLU A 67 1.31 9.54 9.87
C GLU A 67 1.08 10.62 10.94
N LEU A 68 0.43 11.72 10.59
CA LEU A 68 0.13 12.81 11.52
C LEU A 68 -0.89 12.38 12.58
N ALA A 69 -1.89 11.58 12.21
CA ALA A 69 -2.94 11.13 13.12
C ALA A 69 -2.42 10.20 14.23
N TYR A 70 -1.34 9.44 13.97
CA TYR A 70 -0.88 8.35 14.85
C TYR A 70 0.56 8.47 15.34
N VAL A 71 1.32 9.48 14.90
CA VAL A 71 2.64 9.79 15.47
C VAL A 71 2.53 10.27 16.92
N ASP A 72 3.62 10.23 17.69
CA ASP A 72 3.65 10.85 19.00
C ASP A 72 3.45 12.38 18.88
N PRO A 73 2.58 13.00 19.69
CA PRO A 73 2.38 14.45 19.68
C PRO A 73 3.70 15.23 19.82
N SER A 74 4.68 14.66 20.55
CA SER A 74 5.98 15.30 20.75
C SER A 74 6.75 15.50 19.46
N GLU A 75 6.65 14.60 18.48
CA GLU A 75 7.29 14.73 17.16
C GLU A 75 6.76 15.97 16.43
N ILE A 76 5.44 16.20 16.46
CA ILE A 76 4.80 17.37 15.84
C ILE A 76 5.13 18.65 16.63
N SER A 77 5.09 18.60 17.97
CA SER A 77 5.41 19.77 18.81
C SER A 77 6.88 20.17 18.78
N SER A 78 7.77 19.27 18.35
CA SER A 78 9.21 19.53 18.23
C SER A 78 9.59 20.34 16.98
N ILE A 79 8.64 20.47 16.05
CA ILE A 79 8.78 21.23 14.81
C ILE A 79 8.91 22.73 15.13
N ASP A 80 9.82 23.41 14.45
CA ASP A 80 10.04 24.84 14.68
C ASP A 80 8.78 25.65 14.38
N GLY A 81 8.32 26.40 15.40
CA GLY A 81 7.11 27.21 15.34
C GLY A 81 5.83 26.52 15.79
N PHE A 82 5.86 25.24 16.17
CA PHE A 82 4.72 24.52 16.73
C PHE A 82 4.85 24.37 18.25
N ASP A 83 3.72 24.17 18.92
CA ASP A 83 3.64 23.86 20.34
C ASP A 83 2.76 22.62 20.58
N GLU A 84 2.67 22.17 21.82
CA GLU A 84 1.86 21.00 22.20
C GLU A 84 0.37 21.18 21.83
N GLU A 85 -0.17 22.41 21.97
CA GLU A 85 -1.57 22.70 21.62
C GLU A 85 -1.81 22.59 20.11
N THR A 86 -0.91 23.15 19.30
CA THR A 86 -0.95 23.06 17.84
C THR A 86 -0.81 21.61 17.37
N ALA A 87 0.08 20.85 18.02
CA ALA A 87 0.27 19.43 17.72
C ALA A 87 -1.01 18.64 17.98
N GLU A 88 -1.63 18.78 19.16
CA GLU A 88 -2.91 18.15 19.47
C GLU A 88 -4.01 18.54 18.49
N GLU A 89 -4.09 19.82 18.09
CA GLU A 89 -5.06 20.29 17.11
C GLU A 89 -4.87 19.62 15.73
N ILE A 90 -3.63 19.58 15.22
CA ILE A 90 -3.30 18.93 13.95
C ILE A 90 -3.69 17.45 13.99
N GLN A 91 -3.39 16.74 15.08
CA GLN A 91 -3.75 15.33 15.23
C GLN A 91 -5.25 15.11 15.28
N ASN A 92 -5.98 15.98 15.98
CA ASN A 92 -7.44 15.89 16.04
C ASN A 92 -8.04 16.07 14.64
N ARG A 93 -7.61 17.08 13.89
CA ARG A 93 -8.07 17.31 12.52
C ARG A 93 -7.71 16.16 11.57
N ALA A 94 -6.50 15.61 11.71
CA ALA A 94 -6.08 14.44 10.95
C ALA A 94 -7.00 13.24 11.21
N ARG A 95 -7.32 12.95 12.47
CA ARG A 95 -8.24 11.87 12.83
C ARG A 95 -9.66 12.11 12.31
N GLU A 96 -10.19 13.33 12.48
CA GLU A 96 -11.51 13.70 11.95
C GLU A 96 -11.58 13.55 10.43
N TYR A 97 -10.52 13.93 9.71
CA TYR A 97 -10.42 13.75 8.27
C TYR A 97 -10.44 12.25 7.89
N LEU A 98 -9.67 11.41 8.59
CA LEU A 98 -9.64 9.97 8.32
C LEU A 98 -10.99 9.30 8.61
N GLU A 99 -11.66 9.68 9.70
CA GLU A 99 -13.00 9.18 10.03
C GLU A 99 -14.02 9.56 8.96
N LYS A 100 -13.96 10.81 8.48
CA LYS A 100 -14.81 11.29 7.40
C LYS A 100 -14.51 10.53 6.09
N LEU A 101 -13.24 10.35 5.76
CA LEU A 101 -12.81 9.62 4.57
C LEU A 101 -13.30 8.17 4.62
N GLU A 102 -13.14 7.49 5.75
CA GLU A 102 -13.63 6.13 5.96
C GLU A 102 -15.15 6.05 5.78
N ALA A 103 -15.91 7.00 6.35
CA ALA A 103 -17.35 7.06 6.19
C ALA A 103 -17.78 7.29 4.72
N GLU A 104 -17.10 8.19 4.01
CA GLU A 104 -17.34 8.43 2.58
C GLU A 104 -17.04 7.18 1.73
N MET A 105 -15.95 6.45 2.05
CA MET A 105 -15.61 5.22 1.35
C MET A 105 -16.58 4.09 1.66
N ASP A 106 -17.03 3.95 2.92
CA ASP A 106 -18.05 2.97 3.30
C ASP A 106 -19.39 3.24 2.60
N GLU A 107 -19.78 4.52 2.43
CA GLU A 107 -20.94 4.88 1.63
C GLU A 107 -20.77 4.49 0.16
N LYS A 108 -19.63 4.84 -0.47
CA LYS A 108 -19.33 4.44 -1.86
C LYS A 108 -19.32 2.93 -2.05
N ARG A 109 -18.75 2.19 -1.10
CA ARG A 109 -18.74 0.73 -1.09
C ARG A 109 -20.16 0.17 -1.15
N ARG A 110 -21.07 0.71 -0.31
CA ARG A 110 -22.49 0.33 -0.33
C ARG A 110 -23.17 0.71 -1.63
N GLU A 111 -22.87 1.86 -2.22
CA GLU A 111 -23.39 2.27 -3.52
C GLU A 111 -22.95 1.31 -4.65
N LEU A 112 -21.72 0.81 -4.58
CA LEU A 112 -21.19 -0.20 -5.49
C LEU A 112 -21.79 -1.59 -5.26
N GLY A 113 -22.48 -1.79 -4.14
CA GLY A 113 -23.14 -3.05 -3.78
C GLY A 113 -22.17 -4.10 -3.22
N VAL A 114 -21.06 -3.67 -2.63
CA VAL A 114 -20.09 -4.54 -1.98
C VAL A 114 -20.62 -4.95 -0.60
N GLU A 115 -20.56 -6.23 -0.29
CA GLU A 115 -21.15 -6.82 0.90
C GLU A 115 -20.34 -6.50 2.18
N ASP A 116 -21.04 -6.36 3.30
CA ASP A 116 -20.46 -6.10 4.62
C ASP A 116 -19.56 -7.24 5.11
N GLU A 117 -19.78 -8.43 4.59
CA GLU A 117 -19.08 -9.65 4.99
C GLU A 117 -17.59 -9.60 4.63
N LEU A 118 -17.21 -8.81 3.60
CA LEU A 118 -15.82 -8.59 3.25
C LEU A 118 -15.02 -7.89 4.36
N TYR A 119 -15.65 -7.15 5.28
CA TYR A 119 -14.97 -6.60 6.46
C TYR A 119 -14.49 -7.68 7.45
N GLN A 120 -14.97 -8.92 7.33
CA GLN A 120 -14.49 -10.02 8.17
C GLN A 120 -13.06 -10.44 7.81
N ILE A 121 -12.61 -10.11 6.60
CA ILE A 121 -11.26 -10.40 6.12
C ILE A 121 -10.29 -9.38 6.72
N GLN A 122 -9.35 -9.87 7.51
CA GLN A 122 -8.39 -9.00 8.19
C GLN A 122 -7.48 -8.29 7.20
N GLY A 123 -7.34 -6.97 7.38
CA GLY A 123 -6.50 -6.12 6.53
C GLY A 123 -7.25 -5.47 5.36
N LEU A 124 -8.53 -5.78 5.12
CA LEU A 124 -9.37 -4.98 4.22
C LEU A 124 -9.88 -3.72 4.95
N ASN A 125 -9.79 -2.57 4.29
CA ASN A 125 -10.34 -1.28 4.74
C ASN A 125 -11.39 -0.76 3.72
N ALA A 126 -12.13 0.30 4.05
CA ALA A 126 -13.17 0.80 3.15
C ALA A 126 -12.64 1.21 1.76
N GLN A 127 -11.45 1.82 1.68
CA GLN A 127 -10.83 2.21 0.40
C GLN A 127 -10.56 1.00 -0.50
N MET A 128 -10.03 -0.08 0.08
CA MET A 128 -9.77 -1.33 -0.63
C MET A 128 -11.08 -1.98 -1.10
N LEU A 129 -12.12 -1.96 -0.26
CA LEU A 129 -13.43 -2.51 -0.63
C LEU A 129 -14.10 -1.71 -1.75
N VAL A 130 -13.91 -0.39 -1.81
CA VAL A 130 -14.32 0.42 -2.96
C VAL A 130 -13.57 0.00 -4.22
N ALA A 131 -12.25 -0.20 -4.14
CA ALA A 131 -11.45 -0.65 -5.29
C ALA A 131 -11.91 -2.04 -5.80
N LEU A 132 -12.24 -2.96 -4.90
CA LEU A 132 -12.85 -4.24 -5.26
C LEU A 132 -14.21 -4.06 -5.95
N GLY A 133 -15.07 -3.19 -5.40
CA GLY A 133 -16.38 -2.90 -5.95
C GLY A 133 -16.35 -2.29 -7.35
N GLU A 134 -15.37 -1.43 -7.63
CA GLU A 134 -15.12 -0.85 -8.95
C GLU A 134 -14.73 -1.90 -10.00
N ASP A 135 -14.02 -2.95 -9.59
CA ASP A 135 -13.65 -4.09 -10.44
C ASP A 135 -14.73 -5.19 -10.49
N GLY A 136 -15.84 -4.98 -9.76
CA GLY A 136 -16.99 -5.89 -9.75
C GLY A 136 -16.89 -7.04 -8.75
N ILE A 137 -15.89 -7.02 -7.86
CA ILE A 137 -15.75 -7.97 -6.75
C ILE A 137 -16.58 -7.44 -5.59
N LYS A 138 -17.70 -8.11 -5.29
CA LYS A 138 -18.70 -7.59 -4.33
C LYS A 138 -18.97 -8.49 -3.15
N SER A 139 -18.72 -9.79 -3.30
CA SER A 139 -19.00 -10.80 -2.28
C SER A 139 -17.72 -11.52 -1.82
N ILE A 140 -17.82 -12.25 -0.71
CA ILE A 140 -16.75 -13.16 -0.28
C ILE A 140 -16.44 -14.20 -1.35
N GLU A 141 -17.46 -14.71 -2.06
CA GLU A 141 -17.30 -15.67 -3.15
C GLU A 141 -16.48 -15.08 -4.31
N ASP A 142 -16.77 -13.85 -4.72
CA ASP A 142 -16.02 -13.18 -5.79
C ASP A 142 -14.54 -13.00 -5.38
N PHE A 143 -14.31 -12.57 -4.15
CA PHE A 143 -12.96 -12.31 -3.64
C PHE A 143 -12.16 -13.61 -3.37
N ALA A 144 -12.82 -14.69 -2.94
CA ALA A 144 -12.20 -16.02 -2.79
C ALA A 144 -11.67 -16.57 -4.13
N GLY A 145 -12.32 -16.18 -5.24
CA GLY A 145 -11.93 -16.51 -6.60
C GLY A 145 -10.72 -15.74 -7.14
N CYS A 146 -10.31 -14.66 -6.48
CA CYS A 146 -9.15 -13.88 -6.88
C CYS A 146 -7.83 -14.65 -6.70
N ALA A 147 -6.85 -14.31 -7.53
CA ALA A 147 -5.45 -14.66 -7.33
C ALA A 147 -4.72 -13.50 -6.66
N ALA A 148 -3.62 -13.80 -5.96
CA ALA A 148 -2.77 -12.75 -5.38
C ALA A 148 -2.23 -11.79 -6.45
N ASP A 149 -2.03 -12.29 -7.68
CA ASP A 149 -1.64 -11.52 -8.85
C ASP A 149 -2.68 -10.44 -9.21
N ASP A 150 -3.98 -10.69 -9.01
CA ASP A 150 -5.03 -9.70 -9.27
C ASP A 150 -4.95 -8.52 -8.28
N LEU A 151 -4.48 -8.79 -7.07
CA LEU A 151 -4.36 -7.79 -6.00
C LEU A 151 -3.05 -7.00 -6.07
N VAL A 152 -1.91 -7.69 -6.21
CA VAL A 152 -0.58 -7.04 -6.19
C VAL A 152 0.04 -6.79 -7.57
N GLY A 153 -0.58 -7.34 -8.61
CA GLY A 153 -0.08 -7.29 -9.98
C GLY A 153 0.95 -8.38 -10.28
N TRP A 154 1.25 -8.55 -11.57
CA TRP A 154 2.25 -9.50 -12.05
C TRP A 154 3.09 -8.91 -13.17
N THR A 155 4.22 -9.55 -13.45
CA THR A 155 5.09 -9.17 -14.57
C THR A 155 5.18 -10.30 -15.57
N GLU A 156 4.88 -10.01 -16.84
CA GLU A 156 5.01 -10.97 -17.94
C GLU A 156 6.22 -10.60 -18.80
N LYS A 157 7.14 -11.53 -19.00
CA LYS A 157 8.26 -11.38 -19.95
C LYS A 157 7.93 -12.07 -21.26
N LYS A 158 7.68 -11.27 -22.31
CA LYS A 158 7.42 -11.79 -23.66
C LYS A 158 8.39 -11.14 -24.64
N ASN A 159 9.13 -11.96 -25.40
CA ASN A 159 10.08 -11.52 -26.43
C ASN A 159 11.17 -10.53 -25.94
N GLY A 160 11.60 -10.64 -24.68
CA GLY A 160 12.64 -9.76 -24.12
C GLY A 160 12.15 -8.41 -23.60
N GLU A 161 10.84 -8.13 -23.69
CA GLU A 161 10.19 -7.00 -23.03
C GLU A 161 9.46 -7.50 -21.78
N THR A 162 9.73 -6.87 -20.63
CA THR A 162 8.97 -7.08 -19.39
C THR A 162 7.79 -6.11 -19.41
N LYS A 163 6.56 -6.64 -19.36
CA LYS A 163 5.35 -5.83 -19.15
C LYS A 163 4.86 -6.05 -17.72
N ARG A 164 4.63 -4.96 -17.00
CA ARG A 164 4.03 -4.97 -15.67
C ARG A 164 2.53 -4.73 -15.81
N PHE A 165 1.75 -5.60 -15.19
CA PHE A 165 0.31 -5.44 -15.01
C PHE A 165 0.06 -4.98 -13.59
N GLU A 166 -0.77 -3.95 -13.44
CA GLU A 166 -1.11 -3.36 -12.15
C GLU A 166 -2.20 -4.18 -11.47
N GLY A 167 -2.05 -4.41 -10.16
CA GLY A 167 -3.06 -5.06 -9.34
C GLY A 167 -3.96 -4.05 -8.64
N LEU A 168 -5.12 -4.52 -8.18
CA LEU A 168 -6.14 -3.68 -7.53
C LEU A 168 -5.61 -2.94 -6.29
N PHE A 169 -4.67 -3.55 -5.56
CA PHE A 169 -4.13 -3.02 -4.32
C PHE A 169 -2.75 -2.38 -4.43
N GLN A 170 -2.27 -2.11 -5.64
CA GLN A 170 -0.93 -1.54 -5.83
C GLN A 170 -0.71 -0.20 -5.10
N LYS A 171 -1.78 0.55 -4.83
CA LYS A 171 -1.74 1.83 -4.11
C LYS A 171 -1.66 1.70 -2.58
N PHE A 172 -1.94 0.53 -2.02
CA PHE A 172 -2.04 0.30 -0.57
C PHE A 172 -0.78 -0.36 0.03
N ASP A 173 0.29 -0.49 -0.76
CA ASP A 173 1.58 -1.09 -0.36
C ASP A 173 1.45 -2.48 0.28
N ILE A 174 0.55 -3.30 -0.26
CA ILE A 174 0.28 -4.65 0.25
C ILE A 174 1.28 -5.64 -0.34
N SER A 175 1.88 -6.44 0.54
CA SER A 175 2.77 -7.52 0.13
C SER A 175 1.99 -8.69 -0.49
N ARG A 176 2.67 -9.47 -1.33
CA ARG A 176 2.06 -10.68 -1.90
C ARG A 176 1.56 -11.65 -0.82
N THR A 177 2.31 -11.81 0.27
CA THR A 177 1.93 -12.69 1.38
C THR A 177 0.67 -12.21 2.09
N GLU A 178 0.50 -10.90 2.29
CA GLU A 178 -0.72 -10.34 2.85
C GLU A 178 -1.91 -10.54 1.92
N ALA A 179 -1.74 -10.30 0.61
CA ALA A 179 -2.76 -10.56 -0.39
C ALA A 179 -3.17 -12.05 -0.45
N GLU A 180 -2.20 -12.97 -0.38
CA GLU A 180 -2.45 -14.41 -0.30
C GLU A 180 -3.23 -14.77 0.98
N SER A 181 -2.85 -14.21 2.13
CA SER A 181 -3.55 -14.41 3.40
C SER A 181 -5.00 -13.93 3.34
N MET A 182 -5.25 -12.76 2.75
CA MET A 182 -6.61 -12.23 2.56
C MET A 182 -7.47 -13.17 1.71
N ILE A 183 -6.93 -13.68 0.59
CA ILE A 183 -7.62 -14.62 -0.30
C ILE A 183 -7.90 -15.95 0.42
N VAL A 184 -6.94 -16.46 1.17
CA VAL A 184 -7.10 -17.71 1.95
C VAL A 184 -8.20 -17.54 3.01
N GLN A 185 -8.23 -16.40 3.72
CA GLN A 185 -9.31 -16.08 4.66
C GLN A 185 -10.67 -16.04 3.95
N ALA A 186 -10.73 -15.42 2.77
CA ALA A 186 -11.95 -15.37 1.96
C ALA A 186 -12.42 -16.77 1.55
N ARG A 187 -11.50 -17.64 1.11
CA ARG A 187 -11.80 -19.04 0.76
C ARG A 187 -12.31 -19.84 1.94
N LEU A 188 -11.80 -19.57 3.14
CA LEU A 188 -12.27 -20.21 4.36
C LEU A 188 -13.70 -19.75 4.72
N LEU A 189 -13.97 -18.44 4.61
CA LEU A 189 -15.31 -17.89 4.84
C LEU A 189 -16.32 -18.35 3.77
N ALA A 190 -15.91 -18.48 2.51
CA ALA A 190 -16.70 -19.06 1.43
C ALA A 190 -16.90 -20.58 1.56
N GLY A 191 -16.14 -21.24 2.45
CA GLY A 191 -16.17 -22.69 2.61
C GLY A 191 -15.51 -23.48 1.47
N TRP A 192 -14.65 -22.84 0.67
CA TRP A 192 -13.86 -23.49 -0.38
C TRP A 192 -12.72 -24.34 0.19
N ILE A 193 -12.21 -23.94 1.36
CA ILE A 193 -11.18 -24.66 2.12
C ILE A 193 -11.60 -24.78 3.58
N THR A 194 -11.16 -25.83 4.25
CA THR A 194 -11.38 -26.03 5.70
C THR A 194 -10.11 -25.70 6.49
N GLU A 195 -10.26 -25.47 7.80
CA GLU A 195 -9.11 -25.33 8.72
C GLU A 195 -8.18 -26.57 8.67
N GLU A 196 -8.74 -27.75 8.43
CA GLU A 196 -7.98 -29.00 8.25
C GLU A 196 -7.20 -29.05 6.94
N ASP A 197 -7.70 -28.41 5.87
CA ASP A 197 -6.96 -28.26 4.61
C ASP A 197 -5.78 -27.32 4.80
N LEU A 198 -6.01 -26.18 5.47
CA LEU A 198 -4.97 -25.20 5.78
C LEU A 198 -3.86 -25.80 6.65
N ALA A 199 -4.22 -26.55 7.69
CA ALA A 199 -3.27 -27.22 8.58
C ALA A 199 -2.42 -28.24 7.82
N ARG A 200 -3.03 -29.01 6.91
CA ARG A 200 -2.30 -29.96 6.07
C ARG A 200 -1.34 -29.25 5.12
N GLU A 201 -1.76 -28.16 4.49
CA GLU A 201 -0.91 -27.38 3.58
C GLU A 201 0.27 -26.75 4.32
N ALA A 202 0.05 -26.25 5.54
CA ALA A 202 1.13 -25.74 6.39
C ALA A 202 2.11 -26.84 6.81
N GLU A 203 1.63 -28.05 7.16
CA GLU A 203 2.49 -29.20 7.44
C GLU A 203 3.28 -29.64 6.21
N GLN A 204 2.67 -29.58 5.02
CA GLN A 204 3.31 -29.93 3.76
C GLN A 204 4.43 -28.95 3.40
N LEU A 205 4.16 -27.64 3.50
CA LEU A 205 5.16 -26.59 3.30
C LEU A 205 6.31 -26.68 4.31
N ALA A 206 6.01 -27.03 5.57
CA ALA A 206 7.04 -27.24 6.60
C ALA A 206 7.89 -28.49 6.31
N ALA A 207 7.31 -29.55 5.77
CA ALA A 207 8.02 -30.75 5.36
C ALA A 207 8.91 -30.50 4.13
N GLU A 208 8.41 -29.78 3.12
CA GLU A 208 9.16 -29.42 1.91
C GLU A 208 10.34 -28.48 2.24
N GLY A 209 10.14 -27.49 3.12
CA GLY A 209 11.23 -26.63 3.58
C GLY A 209 12.29 -27.36 4.41
N ALA A 210 11.93 -28.44 5.11
CA ALA A 210 12.88 -29.28 5.83
C ALA A 210 13.69 -30.20 4.90
N GLU A 211 13.09 -30.68 3.79
CA GLU A 211 13.79 -31.46 2.77
C GLU A 211 14.79 -30.60 1.97
N ASP A 212 14.47 -29.33 1.70
CA ASP A 212 15.39 -28.39 1.03
C ASP A 212 16.61 -28.05 1.91
N ASP A 213 16.45 -27.91 3.23
CA ASP A 213 17.59 -27.71 4.15
C ASP A 213 18.47 -28.96 4.30
N GLU A 214 17.90 -30.17 4.17
CA GLU A 214 18.67 -31.43 4.19
C GLU A 214 19.42 -31.70 2.87
N ALA A 215 18.96 -31.15 1.74
CA ALA A 215 19.60 -31.29 0.43
C ALA A 215 20.79 -30.34 0.18
N VAL A 216 20.96 -29.31 1.03
CA VAL A 216 22.01 -28.29 0.91
C VAL A 216 23.18 -28.50 1.90
N ALA A 217 23.07 -29.49 2.81
CA ALA A 217 24.11 -29.89 3.78
C ALA A 217 25.03 -31.01 3.25
#